data_AF-A0A428QAX5-F1
#
_entry.id   AF-A0A428QAX5-F1
#
_cell.length_a   1.000
_cell.length_b   1.000
_cell.length_c   1.000
_cell.angle_alpha   90.00
_cell.angle_beta   90.00
_cell.angle_gamma   90.00
#
_symmetry.space_group_name_H-M   'P 1'
#
loop_
_entity.id
_entity.type
_entity.pdbx_description
1 polymer ?
#
loop_
_entity_poly.entity_id
_entity_poly.type
_entity_poly.pdbx_seq_one_letter_code
_entity_poly.pdbx_strand_id
1 'polypeptide(L)'
;MTANPALLPEIVRDFRLEATTFQDDITIHTQPPGRRRRIEKWKRRKILGHGGYGVVWLEHKVENDDNAEVARRAVKVVRNNGHGPIHYVRELEALAKFSHDRYSECFVKFLGWYENPESDYIHIAMEYCPHGDLKKFLARNGGRLPEIEVRDIASQVLGGVVMMHRAGFANRDIKPAVRKSTPYLGDRARSNIRHIYRTS
;
A
#
# COMPACT_ATOMS: atom_id res chain seq x y z
N MET A 1 10.82 -12.95 -16.90
CA MET A 1 9.72 -13.11 -17.88
C MET A 1 8.58 -12.18 -17.48
N THR A 2 8.30 -11.15 -18.26
CA THR A 2 7.20 -10.20 -18.00
C THR A 2 5.86 -10.86 -18.33
N ALA A 3 4.85 -10.64 -17.49
CA ALA A 3 3.49 -11.12 -17.79
C ALA A 3 2.98 -10.44 -19.06
N ASN A 4 2.35 -11.20 -19.97
CA ASN A 4 1.65 -10.60 -21.11
C ASN A 4 0.52 -9.71 -20.55
N PRO A 5 0.57 -8.38 -20.73
CA PRO A 5 -0.40 -7.46 -20.14
C PRO A 5 -1.84 -7.74 -20.59
N ALA A 6 -2.01 -8.35 -21.76
CA ALA A 6 -3.32 -8.70 -22.32
C ALA A 6 -4.03 -9.84 -21.56
N LEU A 7 -3.30 -10.63 -20.76
CA LEU A 7 -3.84 -11.73 -19.97
C LEU A 7 -4.23 -11.32 -18.53
N LEU A 8 -4.00 -10.05 -18.18
CA LEU A 8 -4.36 -9.53 -16.87
C LEU A 8 -5.85 -9.12 -16.84
N PRO A 9 -6.53 -9.29 -15.69
CA PRO A 9 -7.87 -8.74 -15.50
C PRO A 9 -7.91 -7.24 -15.79
N GLU A 10 -9.00 -6.76 -16.38
CA GLU A 10 -9.18 -5.35 -16.76
C GLU A 10 -8.93 -4.39 -15.58
N ILE A 11 -9.53 -4.69 -14.42
CA ILE A 11 -9.36 -3.89 -13.21
C ILE A 11 -7.90 -3.81 -12.74
N VAL A 12 -7.06 -4.79 -13.06
CA VAL A 12 -5.61 -4.75 -12.76
C VAL A 12 -4.88 -3.93 -13.82
N ARG A 13 -5.26 -4.08 -15.09
CA ARG A 13 -4.66 -3.35 -16.21
C ARG A 13 -4.88 -1.84 -16.09
N ASP A 14 -6.07 -1.41 -15.65
CA ASP A 14 -6.41 0.01 -15.51
C ASP A 14 -5.54 0.74 -14.49
N PHE A 15 -5.00 0.01 -13.51
CA PHE A 15 -4.08 0.52 -12.50
C PHE A 15 -2.60 0.36 -12.87
N ARG A 16 -2.28 -0.15 -14.07
CA ARG A 16 -0.90 -0.30 -14.51
C ARG A 16 -0.29 1.05 -14.88
N LEU A 17 0.82 1.42 -14.24
CA LEU A 17 1.58 2.62 -14.55
C LEU A 17 2.57 2.31 -15.67
N GLU A 18 2.19 2.68 -16.89
CA GLU A 18 2.99 2.42 -18.10
C GLU A 18 4.18 3.38 -18.27
N ALA A 19 5.09 3.00 -19.18
CA ALA A 19 6.31 3.73 -19.55
C ALA A 19 7.07 4.28 -18.34
N THR A 20 7.43 3.36 -17.45
CA THR A 20 8.21 3.66 -16.26
C THR A 20 9.70 3.60 -16.57
N THR A 21 10.41 4.72 -16.44
CA THR A 21 11.87 4.78 -16.50
C THR A 21 12.44 4.95 -15.10
N PHE A 22 13.53 4.26 -14.83
CA PHE A 22 14.26 4.35 -13.56
C PHE A 22 15.55 5.13 -13.80
N GLN A 23 15.76 6.20 -13.04
CA GLN A 23 16.98 7.00 -13.05
C GLN A 23 17.42 7.16 -11.60
N ASP A 24 18.43 6.40 -11.17
CA ASP A 24 18.90 6.35 -9.78
C ASP A 24 17.76 6.09 -8.76
N ASP A 25 17.41 7.10 -7.97
CA ASP A 25 16.35 7.07 -6.97
C ASP A 25 15.01 7.65 -7.46
N ILE A 26 14.91 7.95 -8.75
CA ILE A 26 13.73 8.55 -9.40
C ILE A 26 13.03 7.53 -10.31
N THR A 27 11.73 7.38 -10.08
CA THR A 27 10.81 6.66 -10.96
C THR A 27 10.01 7.66 -11.79
N ILE A 28 10.03 7.52 -13.12
CA ILE A 28 9.32 8.43 -14.03
C ILE A 28 8.23 7.66 -14.74
N HIS A 29 6.96 7.99 -14.49
CA HIS A 29 5.82 7.43 -15.22
C HIS A 29 5.42 8.37 -16.35
N THR A 30 5.31 7.85 -17.57
CA THR A 30 4.83 8.59 -18.73
C THR A 30 3.51 7.99 -19.21
N GLN A 31 2.41 8.71 -19.10
CA GLN A 31 1.16 8.20 -19.69
C GLN A 31 1.24 8.18 -21.22
N PRO A 32 0.67 7.15 -21.90
CA PRO A 32 0.62 7.09 -23.36
C PRO A 32 -0.07 8.33 -23.96
N PRO A 33 0.21 8.66 -25.23
CA PRO A 33 -0.27 9.88 -25.86
C PRO A 33 -1.81 9.92 -25.93
N GLY A 34 -2.41 10.62 -24.96
CA GLY A 34 -3.81 11.03 -24.90
C GLY A 34 -3.91 12.53 -24.54
N ARG A 35 -5.13 13.02 -24.21
CA ARG A 35 -5.49 14.45 -24.17
C ARG A 35 -4.56 15.39 -23.37
N ARG A 36 -3.70 14.91 -22.46
CA ARG A 36 -2.53 15.63 -21.92
C ARG A 36 -1.42 14.63 -21.56
N ARG A 37 -0.21 14.80 -22.12
CA ARG A 37 0.99 14.04 -21.72
C ARG A 37 1.35 14.44 -20.28
N ARG A 38 1.09 13.56 -19.32
CA ARG A 38 1.47 13.76 -17.91
C ARG A 38 2.72 12.92 -17.62
N ILE A 39 3.83 13.61 -17.36
CA ILE A 39 5.06 12.99 -16.85
C ILE A 39 5.04 13.17 -15.34
N GLU A 40 5.11 12.07 -14.60
CA GLU A 40 5.20 12.11 -13.14
C GLU A 40 6.52 11.53 -12.68
N LYS A 41 7.33 12.37 -12.02
CA LYS A 41 8.59 11.96 -11.41
C LYS A 41 8.39 11.75 -9.92
N TRP A 42 8.85 10.61 -9.42
CA TRP A 42 8.71 10.19 -8.03
C TRP A 42 10.09 9.82 -7.48
N LYS A 43 10.56 10.57 -6.49
CA LYS A 43 11.87 10.37 -5.86
C LYS A 43 11.74 9.58 -4.56
N ARG A 44 12.51 8.51 -4.43
CA ARG A 44 12.61 7.74 -3.17
C ARG A 44 13.25 8.60 -2.09
N ARG A 45 12.65 8.61 -0.90
CA ARG A 45 13.13 9.41 0.23
C ARG A 45 13.65 8.57 1.38
N LYS A 46 12.86 7.59 1.81
CA LYS A 46 13.23 6.72 2.93
C LYS A 46 12.50 5.39 2.89
N ILE A 47 13.04 4.39 3.56
CA ILE A 47 12.37 3.12 3.81
C ILE A 47 11.36 3.30 4.94
N LEU A 48 10.11 2.89 4.71
CA LEU A 48 9.03 2.87 5.71
C LEU A 48 8.97 1.53 6.47
N GLY A 49 9.41 0.45 5.83
CA GLY A 49 9.48 -0.89 6.39
C GLY A 49 10.22 -1.88 5.49
N HIS A 50 10.75 -2.94 6.10
CA HIS A 50 11.39 -4.06 5.44
C HIS A 50 10.89 -5.38 6.08
N GLY A 51 10.72 -6.44 5.28
CA GLY A 51 10.22 -7.74 5.76
C GLY A 51 10.47 -8.87 4.75
N GLY A 52 10.02 -10.08 5.06
CA GLY A 52 10.24 -11.28 4.23
C GLY A 52 9.65 -11.19 2.81
N TYR A 53 8.74 -10.25 2.59
CA TYR A 53 8.00 -10.07 1.34
C TYR A 53 8.37 -8.77 0.61
N GLY A 54 9.46 -8.09 1.01
CA GLY A 54 10.02 -6.96 0.29
C GLY A 54 10.29 -5.71 1.13
N VAL A 55 10.47 -4.58 0.43
CA VAL A 55 10.78 -3.27 1.01
C VAL A 55 9.69 -2.27 0.64
N VAL A 56 9.33 -1.40 1.58
CA VAL A 56 8.39 -0.30 1.33
C VAL A 56 9.13 1.02 1.39
N TRP A 57 9.08 1.78 0.30
CA TRP A 57 9.67 3.12 0.17
C TRP A 57 8.60 4.21 0.33
N LEU A 58 8.97 5.30 0.97
CA LEU A 58 8.29 6.58 0.81
C LEU A 58 8.84 7.26 -0.43
N GLU A 59 7.97 7.66 -1.33
CA GLU A 59 8.31 8.42 -2.54
C GLU A 59 7.58 9.76 -2.55
N HIS A 60 8.28 10.79 -3.01
CA HIS A 60 7.76 12.15 -3.15
C HIS A 60 7.62 12.49 -4.64
N LYS A 61 6.48 13.06 -5.03
CA LYS A 61 6.31 13.61 -6.36
C LYS A 61 7.15 14.90 -6.48
N VAL A 62 7.91 15.00 -7.56
CA VAL A 62 8.72 16.17 -7.89
C VAL A 62 8.24 16.77 -9.22
N GLU A 63 7.93 18.06 -9.24
CA GLU A 63 7.39 18.74 -10.44
C GLU A 63 8.44 19.59 -11.18
N ASN A 64 9.55 19.98 -10.54
CA ASN A 64 10.69 20.72 -11.12
C ASN A 64 12.01 20.34 -10.40
N ASP A 65 13.17 20.78 -10.91
CA ASP A 65 14.50 20.58 -10.27
C ASP A 65 14.59 21.16 -8.85
N ASP A 66 13.67 22.06 -8.47
CA ASP A 66 13.57 22.70 -7.15
C ASP A 66 13.14 21.75 -6.01
N ASN A 67 12.94 20.45 -6.28
CA ASN A 67 12.59 19.43 -5.28
C ASN A 67 11.31 19.75 -4.45
N ALA A 68 10.46 20.68 -4.91
CA ALA A 68 9.23 21.03 -4.23
C ALA A 68 8.31 19.79 -4.13
N GLU A 69 7.92 19.46 -2.90
CA GLU A 69 7.15 18.27 -2.61
C GLU A 69 5.66 18.53 -2.84
N VAL A 70 5.08 17.89 -3.85
CA VAL A 70 3.67 18.11 -4.23
C VAL A 70 2.75 16.97 -3.79
N ALA A 71 3.29 15.76 -3.63
CA ALA A 71 2.54 14.60 -3.16
C ALA A 71 3.45 13.52 -2.56
N ARG A 72 2.88 12.64 -1.72
CA ARG A 72 3.55 11.48 -1.12
C ARG A 72 2.84 10.19 -1.51
N ARG A 73 3.61 9.12 -1.71
CA ARG A 73 3.09 7.76 -1.86
C ARG A 73 3.99 6.74 -1.15
N ALA A 74 3.43 5.59 -0.82
CA ALA A 74 4.20 4.43 -0.40
C ALA A 74 4.32 3.43 -1.55
N VAL A 75 5.52 2.95 -1.83
CA VAL A 75 5.77 1.94 -2.88
C VAL A 75 6.35 0.68 -2.26
N LYS A 76 5.58 -0.40 -2.29
CA LYS A 76 6.03 -1.73 -1.89
C LYS A 76 6.73 -2.39 -3.10
N VAL A 77 7.96 -2.83 -2.90
CA VAL A 77 8.78 -3.52 -3.90
C VAL A 77 8.90 -4.98 -3.49
N VAL A 78 8.35 -5.88 -4.30
CA VAL A 78 8.28 -7.31 -4.03
C VAL A 78 9.01 -8.06 -5.14
N ARG A 79 9.82 -9.04 -4.76
CA ARG A 79 10.46 -9.91 -5.74
C ARG A 79 9.42 -10.83 -6.38
N ASN A 80 9.37 -10.84 -7.70
CA ASN A 80 8.66 -11.83 -8.48
C ASN A 80 9.49 -13.12 -8.46
N ASN A 81 9.24 -14.01 -7.50
CA ASN A 81 10.00 -15.25 -7.30
C ASN A 81 9.76 -16.33 -8.40
N GLY A 82 9.36 -15.95 -9.62
CA GLY A 82 9.16 -16.88 -10.72
C GLY A 82 7.95 -17.81 -10.57
N HIS A 83 7.13 -17.67 -9.52
CA HIS A 83 5.86 -18.40 -9.37
C HIS A 83 4.77 -17.97 -10.38
N GLY A 84 5.13 -17.12 -11.34
CA GLY A 84 4.27 -16.67 -12.41
C GLY A 84 3.33 -15.51 -12.01
N PRO A 85 2.67 -14.90 -13.02
CA PRO A 85 1.85 -13.70 -12.84
C PRO A 85 0.71 -13.89 -11.83
N ILE A 86 0.20 -15.12 -11.73
CA ILE A 86 -1.01 -15.49 -10.98
C ILE A 86 -0.92 -15.09 -9.50
N HIS A 87 0.27 -15.13 -8.90
CA HIS A 87 0.44 -14.87 -7.47
C HIS A 87 0.24 -13.40 -7.10
N TYR A 88 0.82 -12.46 -7.85
CA TYR A 88 0.63 -11.04 -7.58
C TYR A 88 -0.66 -10.51 -8.20
N VAL A 89 -1.17 -11.11 -9.27
CA VAL A 89 -2.43 -10.69 -9.91
C VAL A 89 -3.60 -10.71 -8.93
N ARG A 90 -3.75 -11.76 -8.12
CA ARG A 90 -4.81 -11.79 -7.10
C ARG A 90 -4.65 -10.71 -6.02
N GLU A 91 -3.41 -10.36 -5.65
CA GLU A 91 -3.14 -9.26 -4.70
C GLU A 91 -3.52 -7.91 -5.33
N LEU A 92 -3.14 -7.69 -6.59
CA LEU A 92 -3.50 -6.48 -7.34
C LEU A 92 -5.01 -6.36 -7.59
N GLU A 93 -5.71 -7.45 -7.91
CA GLU A 93 -7.16 -7.46 -8.06
C GLU A 93 -7.85 -7.02 -6.77
N ALA A 94 -7.40 -7.55 -5.63
CA ALA A 94 -7.92 -7.15 -4.33
C ALA A 94 -7.68 -5.66 -4.08
N LEU A 95 -6.44 -5.19 -4.26
CA LEU A 95 -6.08 -3.78 -4.08
C LEU A 95 -6.92 -2.86 -4.97
N ALA A 96 -7.08 -3.21 -6.25
CA ALA A 96 -7.88 -2.42 -7.19
C ALA A 96 -9.37 -2.40 -6.79
N LYS A 97 -9.93 -3.56 -6.40
CA LYS A 97 -11.33 -3.65 -5.97
C LYS A 97 -11.62 -2.83 -4.71
N PHE A 98 -10.74 -2.87 -3.72
CA PHE A 98 -10.92 -2.15 -2.46
C PHE A 98 -10.41 -0.71 -2.49
N SER A 99 -9.87 -0.24 -3.62
CA SER A 99 -9.49 1.16 -3.79
C SER A 99 -10.66 2.11 -4.09
N HIS A 100 -11.86 1.58 -4.33
CA HIS A 100 -13.05 2.39 -4.55
C HIS A 100 -13.43 3.17 -3.29
N ASP A 101 -13.90 4.42 -3.44
CA ASP A 101 -14.23 5.33 -2.34
C ASP A 101 -15.16 4.73 -1.26
N ARG A 102 -16.06 3.81 -1.63
CA ARG A 102 -16.94 3.10 -0.69
C ARG A 102 -16.21 2.23 0.35
N TYR A 103 -14.93 1.94 0.11
CA TYR A 103 -14.06 1.14 0.96
C TYR A 103 -12.94 1.98 1.59
N SER A 104 -12.87 3.27 1.27
CA SER A 104 -11.76 4.16 1.66
C SER A 104 -11.58 4.31 3.17
N GLU A 105 -12.62 4.06 3.98
CA GLU A 105 -12.50 4.10 5.44
C GLU A 105 -11.66 2.95 6.00
N CYS A 106 -11.67 1.79 5.34
CA CYS A 106 -11.05 0.57 5.84
C CYS A 106 -9.78 0.16 5.08
N PHE A 107 -9.62 0.62 3.83
CA PHE A 107 -8.55 0.18 2.95
C PHE A 107 -7.73 1.35 2.43
N VAL A 108 -6.42 1.12 2.29
CA VAL A 108 -5.53 2.10 1.66
C VAL A 108 -5.86 2.23 0.18
N LYS A 109 -5.84 3.46 -0.34
CA LYS A 109 -6.04 3.73 -1.75
C LYS A 109 -4.89 3.13 -2.57
N PHE A 110 -5.24 2.33 -3.56
CA PHE A 110 -4.31 1.82 -4.54
C PHE A 110 -4.07 2.90 -5.61
N LEU A 111 -2.81 3.26 -5.84
CA LEU A 111 -2.43 4.30 -6.79
C LEU A 111 -1.90 3.73 -8.10
N GLY A 112 -1.58 2.43 -8.12
CA GLY A 112 -1.18 1.72 -9.32
C GLY A 112 -0.02 0.77 -9.07
N TRP A 113 0.38 0.05 -10.11
CA TRP A 113 1.51 -0.88 -10.06
C TRP A 113 2.33 -0.82 -11.33
N TYR A 114 3.60 -1.23 -11.24
CA TYR A 114 4.52 -1.27 -12.36
C TYR A 114 5.62 -2.30 -12.13
N GLU A 115 6.21 -2.75 -13.23
CA GLU A 115 7.37 -3.63 -13.24
C GLU A 115 8.56 -2.84 -13.77
N ASN A 116 9.76 -3.17 -13.28
CA ASN A 116 10.98 -2.72 -13.94
C ASN A 116 11.39 -3.78 -14.97
N PRO A 117 11.41 -3.50 -16.28
CA PRO A 117 11.79 -4.48 -17.30
C PRO A 117 13.17 -5.11 -17.09
N GLU A 118 14.07 -4.40 -16.41
CA GLU A 118 15.44 -4.82 -16.13
C GLU A 118 15.57 -5.63 -14.83
N SER A 119 14.47 -5.86 -14.10
CA SER A 119 14.51 -6.58 -12.83
C SER A 119 13.24 -7.41 -12.58
N ASP A 120 13.35 -8.52 -11.87
CA ASP A 120 12.17 -9.32 -11.48
C ASP A 120 11.44 -8.75 -10.25
N TYR A 121 11.22 -7.43 -10.18
CA TYR A 121 10.51 -6.79 -9.08
C TYR A 121 9.21 -6.11 -9.54
N ILE A 122 8.14 -6.38 -8.79
CA ILE A 122 6.89 -5.63 -8.90
C ILE A 122 6.87 -4.51 -7.88
N HIS A 123 6.41 -3.34 -8.31
CA HIS A 123 6.24 -2.15 -7.51
C HIS A 123 4.75 -1.84 -7.38
N ILE A 124 4.27 -1.70 -6.15
CA ILE A 124 2.87 -1.46 -5.81
C ILE A 124 2.79 -0.10 -5.10
N ALA A 125 2.23 0.90 -5.78
CA ALA A 125 2.05 2.25 -5.29
C ALA A 125 0.70 2.39 -4.57
N MET A 126 0.74 2.96 -3.36
CA MET A 126 -0.41 3.16 -2.49
C MET A 126 -0.35 4.55 -1.88
N GLU A 127 -1.48 5.04 -1.35
CA GLU A 127 -1.46 6.25 -0.54
C GLU A 127 -0.47 6.12 0.63
N TYR A 128 0.03 7.27 1.10
CA TYR A 128 0.88 7.34 2.28
C TYR A 128 0.05 7.71 3.52
N CYS A 129 0.08 6.88 4.56
CA CYS A 129 -0.59 7.05 5.84
C CYS A 129 0.48 7.49 6.85
N PRO A 130 0.54 8.78 7.19
CA PRO A 130 1.64 9.36 7.97
C PRO A 130 1.73 8.81 9.40
N HIS A 131 0.64 8.27 9.92
CA HIS A 131 0.57 7.72 11.27
C HIS A 131 1.21 6.32 11.40
N GLY A 132 1.54 5.67 10.27
CA GLY A 132 2.19 4.36 10.26
C GLY A 132 1.22 3.20 10.52
N ASP A 133 1.76 2.09 11.02
CA ASP A 133 1.00 0.86 11.28
C ASP A 133 0.61 0.70 12.77
N LEU A 134 -0.30 -0.23 13.06
CA LEU A 134 -0.78 -0.51 14.43
C LEU A 134 0.36 -0.79 15.40
N LYS A 135 1.39 -1.51 14.94
CA LYS A 135 2.50 -1.91 15.79
C LYS A 135 3.29 -0.67 16.24
N LYS A 136 3.56 0.26 15.32
CA LYS A 136 4.17 1.56 15.63
C LYS A 136 3.26 2.40 16.53
N PHE A 137 1.94 2.37 16.29
CA PHE A 137 0.98 3.05 17.15
C PHE A 137 0.97 2.49 18.58
N LEU A 138 0.88 1.17 18.76
CA LEU A 138 0.99 0.54 20.08
C LEU A 138 2.33 0.85 20.74
N ALA A 139 3.44 0.73 20.01
CA ALA A 139 4.78 0.99 20.57
C ALA A 139 4.91 2.43 21.10
N ARG A 140 4.31 3.41 20.41
CA ARG A 140 4.28 4.82 20.85
C ARG A 140 3.41 5.03 22.09
N ASN A 141 2.39 4.21 22.29
CA ASN A 141 1.49 4.25 23.45
C ASN A 141 1.91 3.26 24.56
N GLY A 142 3.21 2.97 24.69
CA GLY A 142 3.71 2.10 25.76
C GLY A 142 3.33 0.62 25.62
N GLY A 143 2.92 0.20 24.43
CA GLY A 143 2.55 -1.18 24.11
C GLY A 143 1.12 -1.58 24.54
N ARG A 144 0.31 -0.64 25.02
CA ARG A 144 -1.04 -0.87 25.51
C ARG A 144 -1.97 0.24 25.06
N LEU A 145 -3.26 -0.07 24.97
CA LEU A 145 -4.31 0.89 24.62
C LEU A 145 -5.49 0.71 25.58
N PRO A 146 -6.23 1.78 25.88
CA PRO A 146 -7.51 1.69 26.58
C PRO A 146 -8.47 0.71 25.88
N GLU A 147 -9.30 0.00 26.65
CA GLU A 147 -10.24 -0.98 26.09
C GLU A 147 -11.14 -0.37 25.01
N ILE A 148 -11.57 0.88 25.21
CA ILE A 148 -12.40 1.59 24.25
C ILE A 148 -11.69 1.76 22.89
N GLU A 149 -10.40 2.11 22.89
CA GLU A 149 -9.61 2.24 21.66
C GLU A 149 -9.37 0.87 21.01
N VAL A 150 -9.08 -0.15 21.81
CA VAL A 150 -8.94 -1.53 21.31
C VAL A 150 -10.23 -1.99 20.64
N ARG A 151 -11.39 -1.70 21.24
CA ARG A 151 -12.71 -2.03 20.69
C ARG A 151 -12.97 -1.32 19.37
N ASP A 152 -12.64 -0.03 19.28
CA ASP A 152 -12.82 0.75 18.06
C ASP A 152 -11.91 0.25 16.92
N ILE A 153 -10.64 -0.01 17.23
CA ILE A 153 -9.67 -0.57 16.26
C ILE A 153 -10.11 -1.96 15.81
N ALA A 154 -10.50 -2.83 16.75
CA ALA A 154 -11.00 -4.17 16.43
C ALA A 154 -12.25 -4.11 15.55
N SER A 155 -13.17 -3.19 15.85
CA SER A 155 -14.39 -3.00 15.05
C SER A 155 -14.08 -2.56 13.62
N GLN A 156 -13.14 -1.62 13.43
CA GLN A 156 -12.68 -1.19 12.10
C GLN A 156 -12.02 -2.35 11.34
N VAL A 157 -11.12 -3.09 11.99
CA VAL A 157 -10.44 -4.25 11.39
C VAL A 157 -11.44 -5.32 10.99
N LEU A 158 -12.35 -5.71 11.88
CA LEU A 158 -13.39 -6.70 11.60
C LEU A 158 -14.34 -6.24 10.50
N GLY A 159 -14.69 -4.94 10.48
CA GLY A 159 -15.47 -4.34 9.39
C GLY A 159 -14.79 -4.53 8.03
N GLY A 160 -13.49 -4.24 7.94
CA GLY A 160 -12.68 -4.50 6.75
C GLY A 160 -12.66 -5.98 6.36
N VAL A 161 -12.49 -6.88 7.33
CA VAL A 161 -12.52 -8.34 7.08
C VAL A 161 -13.85 -8.81 6.51
N VAL A 162 -14.96 -8.35 7.09
CA VAL A 162 -16.32 -8.67 6.60
C VAL A 162 -16.50 -8.15 5.17
N MET A 163 -16.03 -6.94 4.86
CA MET A 163 -16.07 -6.40 3.50
C MET A 163 -15.26 -7.25 2.51
N MET A 164 -14.07 -7.71 2.90
CA MET A 164 -13.26 -8.60 2.06
C MET A 164 -13.97 -9.92 1.79
N HIS A 165 -14.46 -10.58 2.84
CA HIS A 165 -15.12 -11.88 2.74
C HIS A 165 -16.38 -11.81 1.86
N ARG A 166 -17.21 -10.77 2.03
CA ARG A 166 -18.39 -10.54 1.17
C ARG A 166 -18.03 -10.35 -0.30
N ALA A 167 -16.83 -9.84 -0.58
CA ALA A 167 -16.33 -9.61 -1.93
C ALA A 167 -15.57 -10.82 -2.52
N GLY A 168 -15.49 -11.95 -1.79
CA GLY A 168 -14.82 -13.18 -2.21
C GLY A 168 -13.32 -13.21 -1.94
N PHE A 169 -12.79 -12.27 -1.15
CA PHE A 169 -11.38 -12.17 -0.80
C PHE A 169 -11.16 -12.54 0.66
N ALA A 170 -10.09 -13.28 0.96
CA ALA A 170 -9.62 -13.52 2.32
C ALA A 170 -8.22 -12.93 2.48
N ASN A 171 -8.02 -12.10 3.49
CA ASN A 171 -6.68 -11.64 3.85
C ASN A 171 -5.95 -12.80 4.54
N ARG A 172 -4.91 -13.33 3.88
CA ARG A 172 -4.16 -14.51 4.36
C ARG A 172 -3.17 -14.19 5.47
N ASP A 173 -3.11 -12.95 5.93
CA ASP A 173 -2.18 -12.51 6.96
C ASP A 173 -2.76 -11.41 7.86
N ILE A 174 -3.95 -11.66 8.40
CA ILE A 174 -4.44 -10.86 9.53
C ILE A 174 -3.66 -11.30 10.77
N LYS A 175 -2.58 -10.58 11.12
CA LYS A 175 -1.84 -10.79 12.37
C LYS A 175 -2.22 -9.72 13.41
N PRO A 176 -3.03 -10.05 14.43
CA PRO A 176 -3.23 -9.18 15.58
C PRO A 176 -2.07 -9.38 16.56
N ALA A 177 -1.08 -8.48 16.56
CA ALA A 177 -0.07 -8.48 17.61
C ALA A 177 -0.63 -7.81 18.88
N VAL A 178 -1.39 -8.56 19.68
CA VAL A 178 -1.81 -8.15 21.03
C VAL A 178 -1.24 -9.12 22.04
N ARG A 179 -0.36 -8.64 22.94
CA ARG A 179 0.19 -9.41 24.07
C ARG A 179 -0.45 -8.92 25.38
N LYS A 180 -0.76 -9.85 26.29
CA LYS A 180 -1.67 -9.71 27.43
C LYS A 180 -1.23 -8.75 28.57
N SER A 181 -2.25 -8.11 29.18
CA SER A 181 -2.52 -7.69 30.58
C SER A 181 -1.73 -6.58 31.32
N THR A 182 -2.38 -5.42 31.59
CA THR A 182 -2.76 -4.78 32.91
C THR A 182 -3.18 -3.29 32.70
N PRO A 183 -3.95 -2.63 33.60
CA PRO A 183 -5.03 -1.70 33.19
C PRO A 183 -4.76 -0.18 33.34
N TYR A 184 -5.56 0.60 32.58
CA TYR A 184 -5.81 2.08 32.57
C TYR A 184 -4.59 3.00 32.28
N LEU A 185 -4.69 4.13 31.55
CA LEU A 185 -5.59 5.28 31.69
C LEU A 185 -5.47 6.21 30.45
N GLY A 186 -6.54 6.94 30.09
CA GLY A 186 -6.44 8.28 29.45
C GLY A 186 -6.91 8.42 28.00
N ASP A 187 -7.98 9.20 27.83
CA ASP A 187 -8.57 9.65 26.56
C ASP A 187 -7.60 10.46 25.68
N ARG A 188 -7.46 10.10 24.39
CA ARG A 188 -7.51 11.05 23.25
C ARG A 188 -7.35 10.38 21.88
N ALA A 189 -8.08 10.96 20.93
CA ALA A 189 -7.93 10.91 19.47
C ALA A 189 -8.53 9.68 18.75
N ARG A 190 -9.78 9.88 18.29
CA ARG A 190 -10.38 9.15 17.16
C ARG A 190 -9.52 9.34 15.92
N SER A 191 -8.59 8.43 15.68
CA SER A 191 -7.88 8.34 14.41
C SER A 191 -8.39 7.11 13.67
N ASN A 192 -8.94 7.32 12.47
CA ASN A 192 -9.26 6.22 11.56
C ASN A 192 -7.95 5.54 11.19
N ILE A 193 -7.69 4.35 11.74
CA ILE A 193 -6.41 3.68 11.51
C ILE A 193 -6.53 2.88 10.21
N ARG A 194 -6.17 3.53 9.11
CA ARG A 194 -5.94 2.87 7.82
C ARG A 194 -4.59 2.17 7.90
N HIS A 195 -4.61 0.86 8.08
CA HIS A 195 -3.43 0.03 8.12
C HIS A 195 -3.11 -0.41 6.69
N ILE A 196 -1.83 -0.46 6.28
CA ILE A 196 -1.21 -1.41 5.31
C ILE A 196 0.18 -0.83 4.91
N TYR A 197 1.17 -0.91 5.82
CA TYR A 197 2.60 -0.89 5.41
C TYR A 197 3.37 -2.12 5.87
N ARG A 198 2.65 -3.07 6.45
CA ARG A 198 3.16 -4.37 6.82
C ARG A 198 2.36 -5.41 6.08
N THR A 199 3.07 -6.24 5.35
CA THR A 199 2.58 -7.54 4.89
C THR A 199 3.55 -8.57 5.46
N SER A 200 3.02 -9.47 6.31
CA SER A 200 3.39 -10.89 6.46
C SER A 200 4.79 -11.30 6.84
#